data_AF-A0AB34GR46-F1
#
_entry.id   AF-A0AB34GR46-F1
#
_cell.length_a   1.000
_cell.length_b   1.000
_cell.length_c   1.000
_cell.angle_alpha   90.00
_cell.angle_beta   90.00
_cell.angle_gamma   90.00
#
_symmetry.space_group_name_H-M   'P 1'
#
loop_
_entity.id
_entity.type
_entity.pdbx_description
1 polymer ?
#
loop_
_entity_poly.entity_id
_entity_poly.type
_entity_poly.pdbx_seq_one_letter_code
_entity_poly.pdbx_strand_id
1 'polypeptide(L)'
;MAFESYSEEHSLKAVVWQQGVMLSQLGHKSLAQKVLRDAVERQSTCHEAWQGLGEVLQAQGQSEAAVDCFLTALELEASSPVLPFSIIPREL
;
A
#
# COMPACT_ATOMS: atom_id res chain seq x y z
N MET A 1 17.47 -1.28 -17.19
CA MET A 1 16.76 -2.33 -16.41
C MET A 1 16.10 -1.82 -15.13
N ALA A 2 16.69 -0.89 -14.35
CA ALA A 2 16.04 -0.35 -13.14
C ALA A 2 14.81 0.56 -13.41
N PHE A 3 14.77 1.25 -14.56
CA PHE A 3 13.66 2.16 -14.89
C PHE A 3 12.37 1.42 -15.32
N GLU A 4 12.50 0.28 -16.00
CA GLU A 4 11.35 -0.55 -16.40
C GLU A 4 10.77 -1.31 -15.22
N SER A 5 11.62 -1.86 -14.35
CA SER A 5 11.17 -2.48 -13.08
C SER A 5 10.53 -1.47 -12.13
N TYR A 6 10.97 -0.21 -12.14
CA TYR A 6 10.35 0.87 -11.37
C TYR A 6 8.94 1.25 -11.85
N SER A 7 8.71 1.25 -13.17
CA SER A 7 7.39 1.47 -13.77
C SER A 7 6.41 0.34 -13.44
N GLU A 8 6.89 -0.90 -13.46
CA GLU A 8 6.07 -2.07 -13.11
C GLU A 8 5.76 -2.13 -11.61
N GLU A 9 6.70 -1.76 -10.74
CA GLU A 9 6.51 -1.74 -9.29
C GLU A 9 5.52 -0.64 -8.86
N HIS A 10 5.58 0.56 -9.47
CA HIS A 10 4.55 1.59 -9.29
C HIS A 10 3.17 1.14 -9.80
N SER A 11 3.13 0.47 -10.95
CA SER A 11 1.87 -0.04 -11.51
C SER A 11 1.26 -1.12 -10.62
N LEU A 12 2.08 -1.98 -10.03
CA LEU A 12 1.63 -3.00 -9.08
C LEU A 12 1.07 -2.39 -7.79
N LYS A 13 1.70 -1.34 -7.24
CA LYS A 13 1.18 -0.61 -6.07
C LYS A 13 -0.21 -0.04 -6.33
N ALA A 14 -0.39 0.63 -7.46
CA ALA A 14 -1.67 1.21 -7.87
C ALA A 14 -2.74 0.12 -8.10
N VAL A 15 -2.37 -1.02 -8.68
CA VAL A 15 -3.30 -2.13 -8.96
C VAL A 15 -3.84 -2.75 -7.67
N VAL A 16 -3.01 -2.96 -6.65
CA VAL A 16 -3.47 -3.53 -5.37
C VAL A 16 -4.43 -2.57 -4.66
N TRP A 17 -4.13 -1.27 -4.64
CA TRP A 17 -5.02 -0.27 -4.06
C TRP A 17 -6.38 -0.27 -4.78
N GLN A 18 -6.38 -0.23 -6.12
CA GLN A 18 -7.59 -0.30 -6.94
C GLN A 18 -8.41 -1.57 -6.69
N GLN A 19 -7.75 -2.72 -6.51
CA GLN A 19 -8.43 -3.98 -6.15
C GLN A 19 -9.09 -3.90 -4.78
N GLY A 20 -8.40 -3.33 -3.77
CA GLY A 20 -8.95 -3.12 -2.43
C GLY A 20 -10.21 -2.26 -2.45
N VAL A 21 -10.18 -1.15 -3.20
CA VAL A 21 -11.32 -0.24 -3.38
C VAL A 21 -12.49 -0.94 -4.09
N MET A 22 -12.22 -1.65 -5.19
CA MET A 22 -13.25 -2.40 -5.92
C MET A 22 -13.91 -3.48 -5.05
N LEU A 23 -13.13 -4.24 -4.29
CA LEU A 23 -13.65 -5.26 -3.38
C LEU A 23 -14.48 -4.67 -2.23
N SER A 24 -14.10 -3.47 -1.76
CA SER A 24 -14.88 -2.71 -0.77
C SER A 24 -16.24 -2.28 -1.33
N GLN A 25 -16.27 -1.76 -2.57
CA GLN A 25 -17.51 -1.37 -3.26
C GLN A 25 -18.42 -2.57 -3.55
N LEU A 26 -17.84 -3.74 -3.84
CA LEU A 26 -18.59 -4.99 -4.03
C LEU A 26 -19.17 -5.57 -2.72
N GLY A 27 -18.91 -4.94 -1.56
CA GLY A 27 -19.38 -5.41 -0.25
C GLY A 27 -18.54 -6.54 0.35
N HIS A 28 -17.50 -7.00 -0.35
CA HIS A 28 -16.58 -8.06 0.08
C HIS A 28 -15.43 -7.50 0.95
N LYS A 29 -15.78 -6.73 1.98
CA LYS A 29 -14.83 -5.98 2.83
C LYS A 29 -13.78 -6.87 3.50
N SER A 30 -14.14 -8.08 3.92
CA SER A 30 -13.23 -9.04 4.54
C SER A 30 -12.24 -9.68 3.57
N LEU A 31 -12.61 -9.82 2.29
CA LEU A 31 -11.70 -10.24 1.22
C LEU A 31 -10.74 -9.10 0.85
N ALA A 32 -11.25 -7.88 0.72
CA ALA A 32 -10.44 -6.68 0.48
C ALA A 32 -9.33 -6.53 1.55
N GLN A 33 -9.69 -6.71 2.82
CA GLN A 33 -8.75 -6.64 3.93
C GLN A 33 -7.65 -7.72 3.84
N LYS A 34 -7.99 -8.95 3.45
CA LYS A 34 -6.99 -10.02 3.27
C LYS A 34 -6.01 -9.69 2.13
N VAL A 35 -6.53 -9.29 0.98
CA VAL A 35 -5.70 -8.93 -0.18
C VAL A 35 -4.76 -7.77 0.15
N LEU A 36 -5.27 -6.74 0.83
CA LEU A 36 -4.47 -5.59 1.25
C LEU A 36 -3.44 -5.96 2.33
N ARG A 37 -3.79 -6.82 3.31
CA ARG A 37 -2.81 -7.33 4.29
C ARG A 37 -1.69 -8.12 3.62
N ASP A 38 -2.02 -9.04 2.71
CA ASP A 38 -1.02 -9.82 1.99
C ASP A 38 -0.09 -8.92 1.15
N ALA A 39 -0.62 -7.83 0.61
CA ALA A 39 0.16 -6.86 -0.13
C ALA A 39 1.08 -6.03 0.78
N VAL A 40 0.59 -5.60 1.95
CA VAL A 40 1.38 -4.90 2.95
C VAL A 40 2.49 -5.81 3.53
N GLU A 41 2.20 -7.10 3.75
CA GLU A 41 3.20 -8.06 4.22
C GLU A 41 4.29 -8.32 3.17
N ARG A 42 3.94 -8.29 1.87
CA ARG A 42 4.92 -8.39 0.78
C ARG A 42 5.70 -7.11 0.54
N GLN A 43 5.04 -5.96 0.66
CA GLN A 43 5.59 -4.66 0.35
C GLN A 43 5.20 -3.66 1.44
N SER A 44 5.94 -3.69 2.54
CA SER A 44 5.69 -2.82 3.70
C SER A 44 5.88 -1.33 3.40
N THR A 45 6.59 -1.00 2.32
CA THR A 45 6.89 0.37 1.88
C THR A 45 5.81 1.01 1.00
N CYS A 46 4.69 0.33 0.76
CA CYS A 46 3.60 0.81 -0.08
C CYS A 46 2.57 1.59 0.74
N HIS A 47 2.65 2.91 0.76
CA HIS A 47 1.70 3.77 1.45
C HIS A 47 0.28 3.64 0.88
N GLU A 48 0.13 3.42 -0.45
CA GLU A 48 -1.20 3.25 -1.07
C GLU A 48 -1.93 2.00 -0.57
N ALA A 49 -1.20 0.91 -0.28
CA ALA A 49 -1.79 -0.31 0.27
C ALA A 49 -2.29 -0.11 1.71
N TRP A 50 -1.53 0.62 2.54
CA TRP A 50 -1.96 1.02 3.88
C TRP A 50 -3.17 1.94 3.86
N GLN A 51 -3.21 2.88 2.91
CA GLN A 51 -4.35 3.76 2.71
C GLN A 51 -5.62 2.97 2.31
N GLY A 52 -5.50 2.03 1.36
CA GLY A 52 -6.60 1.14 0.99
C GLY A 52 -7.08 0.26 2.15
N LEU A 53 -6.16 -0.20 3.00
CA LEU A 53 -6.49 -0.97 4.20
C LEU A 53 -7.28 -0.11 5.20
N GLY A 54 -6.87 1.14 5.40
CA GLY A 54 -7.58 2.12 6.22
C GLY A 54 -9.02 2.36 5.74
N GLU A 55 -9.22 2.55 4.44
CA GLU A 55 -10.56 2.73 3.84
C GLU A 55 -11.46 1.51 4.06
N VAL A 56 -10.92 0.31 3.87
CA VAL A 56 -11.66 -0.94 4.11
C VAL A 56 -12.01 -1.12 5.58
N LEU A 57 -11.08 -0.85 6.49
CA LEU A 57 -11.30 -0.93 7.95
C LEU A 57 -12.33 0.10 8.42
N GLN A 58 -12.26 1.32 7.89
CA GLN A 58 -13.27 2.36 8.13
C GLN A 58 -14.65 1.90 7.66
N ALA A 59 -14.74 1.31 6.46
CA ALA A 59 -15.99 0.77 5.94
C ALA A 59 -16.52 -0.43 6.76
N GLN A 60 -15.66 -1.13 7.50
CA GLN A 60 -16.04 -2.19 8.44
C GLN A 60 -16.43 -1.67 9.84
N GLY A 61 -16.29 -0.36 10.10
CA GLY A 61 -16.56 0.25 11.40
C GLY A 61 -15.40 0.13 12.41
N GLN A 62 -14.23 -0.33 11.96
CA GLN A 62 -13.02 -0.41 12.78
C GLN A 62 -12.21 0.89 12.65
N SER A 63 -12.76 1.97 13.20
CA SER A 63 -12.22 3.32 13.03
C SER A 63 -10.83 3.50 13.66
N GLU A 64 -10.55 2.90 14.82
CA GLU A 64 -9.23 2.98 15.47
C GLU A 64 -8.13 2.34 14.61
N ALA A 65 -8.35 1.10 14.17
CA ALA A 65 -7.40 0.39 13.30
C ALA A 65 -7.21 1.09 11.95
N ALA A 66 -8.25 1.75 11.43
CA ALA A 66 -8.16 2.54 10.21
C ALA A 66 -7.24 3.76 10.40
N VAL A 67 -7.34 4.46 11.54
CA VAL A 67 -6.48 5.60 11.87
C VAL A 67 -5.03 5.17 11.94
N ASP A 68 -4.73 4.06 12.61
CA ASP A 68 -3.36 3.52 12.67
C ASP A 68 -2.81 3.23 11.27
N CYS A 69 -3.63 2.67 10.37
CA CYS A 69 -3.22 2.40 8.98
C CYS A 69 -3.00 3.68 8.16
N PHE A 70 -3.77 4.73 8.40
CA PHE A 70 -3.53 6.02 7.72
C PHE A 70 -2.29 6.72 8.26
N LEU A 71 -2.01 6.62 9.56
CA LEU A 71 -0.80 7.15 10.16
C LEU A 71 0.45 6.45 9.61
N THR A 72 0.43 5.12 9.50
CA THR A 72 1.56 4.39 8.87
C THR A 72 1.71 4.74 7.40
N ALA A 73 0.61 4.93 6.65
CA ALA A 73 0.68 5.39 5.26
C ALA A 73 1.37 6.77 5.16
N LEU A 74 1.00 7.72 6.01
CA LEU A 74 1.60 9.06 6.05
C LEU A 74 3.07 9.03 6.46
N GLU A 75 3.44 8.22 7.45
CA GLU A 75 4.84 8.04 7.85
C GLU A 75 5.68 7.43 6.73
N LEU A 76 5.12 6.49 5.97
CA LEU A 76 5.78 5.88 4.82
C LEU A 76 5.93 6.85 3.66
N GLU A 77 4.93 7.70 3.39
CA GLU A 77 5.04 8.76 2.39
C GLU A 77 6.10 9.80 2.81
N ALA A 78 6.07 10.25 4.07
CA ALA A 78 7.02 11.23 4.60
C ALA A 78 8.45 10.71 4.73
N SER A 79 8.62 9.40 4.98
CA SER A 79 9.92 8.73 5.03
C SER A 79 10.38 8.22 3.67
N SER A 80 9.52 8.25 2.64
CA SER A 80 9.89 7.89 1.28
C SER A 80 10.85 8.93 0.71
N PRO A 81 12.14 8.59 0.47
CA PRO A 81 13.02 9.49 -0.24
C PRO A 81 12.48 9.72 -1.67
N VAL A 82 12.70 10.91 -2.22
CA VAL A 82 12.33 11.25 -3.62
C VAL A 82 12.85 10.21 -4.62
N LEU A 83 13.94 9.51 -4.26
CA LEU A 83 14.51 8.40 -5.01
C LEU A 83 14.79 7.20 -4.08
N PRO A 84 14.35 5.98 -4.43
CA PRO A 84 14.62 4.80 -3.61
C PRO A 84 16.12 4.52 -3.52
N PHE A 85 16.56 4.08 -2.33
CA PHE A 85 17.97 3.79 -2.05
C PHE A 85 18.59 2.71 -2.94
N SER A 86 17.77 1.90 -3.62
CA SER A 86 18.19 0.91 -4.62
C SER A 86 18.91 1.50 -5.85
N ILE A 87 18.83 2.83 -6.04
CA ILE A 87 19.49 3.55 -7.15
C ILE A 87 20.96 3.86 -6.81
N ILE A 88 21.36 3.80 -5.54
CA ILE A 88 22.76 4.03 -5.15
C ILE A 88 23.53 2.72 -5.34
N PRO A 89 24.44 2.62 -6.32
CA PRO A 89 25.28 1.44 -6.46
C PRO A 89 26.14 1.30 -5.21
N ARG A 90 26.11 0.11 -4.60
CA ARG A 90 26.95 -0.20 -3.45
C ARG A 90 28.36 -0.48 -3.97
N GLU A 91 29.17 0.56 -4.11
CA GLU A 91 30.61 0.44 -4.33
C GLU A 91 31.21 -0.27 -3.10
N LEU A 92 31.84 -1.43 -3.30
CA LEU A 92 32.59 -2.19 -2.30
C LEU A 92 34.08 -1.84 -2.39
#